data_AF-A0A8S3T1P1-F1
#
_entry.id   AF-A0A8S3T1P1-F1
#
_cell.length_a   1.000
_cell.length_b   1.000
_cell.length_c   1.000
_cell.angle_alpha   90.00
_cell.angle_beta   90.00
_cell.angle_gamma   90.00
#
_symmetry.space_group_name_H-M   'P 1'
#
loop_
_entity.id
_entity.type
_entity.pdbx_description
1 polymer ?
#
loop_
_entity_poly.entity_id
_entity_poly.type
_entity_poly.pdbx_seq_one_letter_code
_entity_poly.pdbx_strand_id
1 'polypeptide(L)'
;MTKNDQDNILQYFKEGKHKLIIATSVAEEGLDIQKCNLVIRYDHVTNEIAMVQARGRGRAEGSKYYVIASEEKMTAEKEELNMMREARMNQAIIHLQNFIQDNRQKFIQEIEHLQLEANIQQELENTNKGGRIIGDFEFEMRCGKCNEFICMSKDIKKIQAAHHAVIGEEIASHINTIRMPKPTFEDDNIKMGCGKVNCKKCGKNLGNIVIYRKAQFPVLKIENFLVSDSHGNTDVYKKWKNSPFVPLELSSQNLLDRARGVQYIFES
;
A
#
# COMPACT_ATOMS: atom_id res chain seq x y z
N MET A 1 3.96 0.66 -14.94
CA MET A 1 2.91 0.22 -15.88
C MET A 1 1.57 0.61 -15.28
N THR A 2 0.84 1.49 -15.93
CA THR A 2 -0.50 1.93 -15.49
C THR A 2 -1.54 0.85 -15.81
N LYS A 3 -2.78 1.01 -15.32
CA LYS A 3 -3.88 0.09 -15.65
C LYS A 3 -4.16 0.06 -17.17
N ASN A 4 -4.20 1.23 -17.80
CA ASN A 4 -4.41 1.31 -19.26
C ASN A 4 -3.32 0.59 -20.04
N ASP A 5 -2.06 0.67 -19.59
CA ASP A 5 -0.97 -0.08 -20.23
C ASP A 5 -1.18 -1.60 -20.11
N GLN A 6 -1.63 -2.07 -18.94
CA GLN A 6 -1.94 -3.49 -18.71
C GLN A 6 -3.09 -3.96 -19.62
N ASP A 7 -4.18 -3.19 -19.68
CA ASP A 7 -5.36 -3.51 -20.47
C ASP A 7 -5.01 -3.60 -21.97
N ASN A 8 -4.16 -2.70 -22.47
CA ASN A 8 -3.69 -2.72 -23.86
C ASN A 8 -2.84 -3.97 -24.16
N ILE A 9 -1.91 -4.35 -23.27
CA ILE A 9 -1.09 -5.56 -23.45
C ILE A 9 -1.97 -6.81 -23.46
N LEU A 10 -2.94 -6.89 -22.55
CA LEU A 10 -3.89 -8.00 -22.49
C LEU A 10 -4.75 -8.06 -23.75
N GLN A 11 -5.20 -6.92 -24.27
CA GLN A 11 -5.96 -6.87 -25.52
C GLN A 11 -5.13 -7.38 -26.71
N TYR A 12 -3.87 -6.97 -26.84
CA TYR A 12 -2.99 -7.46 -27.90
C TYR A 12 -2.68 -8.95 -27.80
N PHE A 13 -2.62 -9.50 -26.57
CA PHE A 13 -2.53 -10.93 -26.37
C PHE A 13 -3.82 -11.65 -26.78
N LYS A 14 -5.00 -11.11 -26.42
CA LYS A 14 -6.31 -11.63 -26.82
C LYS A 14 -6.52 -11.64 -28.34
N GLU A 15 -5.96 -10.63 -29.03
CA GLU A 15 -5.99 -10.52 -30.50
C GLU A 15 -4.92 -11.36 -31.21
N GLY A 16 -4.05 -12.06 -30.47
CA GLY A 16 -2.96 -12.86 -31.03
C GLY A 16 -1.79 -12.04 -31.59
N LYS A 17 -1.80 -10.71 -31.45
CA LYS A 17 -0.67 -9.83 -31.78
C LYS A 17 0.53 -10.08 -30.87
N HIS A 18 0.27 -10.47 -29.63
CA HIS A 18 1.27 -11.00 -28.71
C HIS A 18 0.97 -12.46 -28.42
N LYS A 19 1.98 -13.33 -28.56
CA LYS A 19 1.87 -14.77 -28.29
C LYS A 19 2.43 -15.19 -26.93
N LEU A 20 3.13 -14.28 -26.25
CA LEU A 20 3.79 -14.50 -24.98
C LEU A 20 3.63 -13.26 -24.10
N ILE A 21 3.29 -13.47 -22.83
CA ILE A 21 3.34 -12.46 -21.78
C ILE A 21 4.38 -12.90 -20.75
N ILE A 22 5.25 -11.97 -20.36
CA ILE A 22 6.13 -12.12 -19.19
C ILE A 22 5.57 -11.19 -18.13
N ALA A 23 5.23 -11.73 -16.96
CA ALA A 23 4.60 -10.98 -15.89
C ALA A 23 5.17 -11.38 -14.52
N THR A 24 5.02 -10.49 -13.55
CA THR A 24 5.25 -10.77 -12.13
C THR A 24 4.01 -11.46 -11.52
N SER A 25 3.96 -11.61 -10.20
CA SER A 25 2.81 -12.20 -9.47
C SER A 25 1.47 -11.49 -9.74
N VAL A 26 1.48 -10.31 -10.36
CA VAL A 26 0.26 -9.62 -10.85
C VAL A 26 -0.55 -10.49 -11.82
N ALA A 27 0.08 -11.41 -12.55
CA ALA A 27 -0.63 -12.31 -13.46
C ALA A 27 -1.20 -13.58 -12.79
N GLU A 28 -0.83 -13.86 -11.53
CA GLU A 28 -1.35 -15.03 -10.80
C GLU A 28 -2.86 -14.83 -10.54
N GLU A 29 -3.25 -13.68 -9.99
CA GLU A 29 -4.63 -13.37 -9.60
C GLU A 29 -5.15 -12.06 -10.20
N GLY A 30 -6.47 -11.96 -10.36
CA GLY A 30 -7.15 -10.69 -10.67
C GLY A 30 -7.09 -10.19 -12.11
N LEU A 31 -6.10 -10.58 -12.91
CA LEU A 31 -6.09 -10.27 -14.35
C LEU A 31 -6.96 -11.24 -15.15
N ASP A 32 -7.79 -10.74 -16.07
CA ASP A 32 -8.54 -11.57 -17.03
C ASP A 32 -7.68 -11.90 -18.25
N ILE A 33 -6.87 -12.94 -18.12
CA ILE A 33 -6.02 -13.47 -19.18
C ILE A 33 -6.79 -14.57 -19.92
N GLN A 34 -6.80 -14.51 -21.26
CA GLN A 34 -7.39 -15.56 -22.09
C GLN A 34 -6.78 -16.93 -21.81
N LYS A 35 -7.47 -18.00 -22.23
CA LYS A 35 -7.04 -19.38 -22.03
C LYS A 35 -5.68 -19.62 -22.70
N CYS A 36 -4.62 -19.74 -21.90
CA CYS A 36 -3.30 -20.11 -22.39
C CYS A 36 -3.25 -21.62 -22.66
N ASN A 37 -2.38 -22.03 -23.58
CA ASN A 37 -1.99 -23.42 -23.77
C ASN A 37 -0.65 -23.77 -23.08
N LEU A 38 0.05 -22.76 -22.55
CA LEU A 38 1.32 -22.94 -21.84
C LEU A 38 1.43 -21.92 -20.72
N VAL A 39 1.71 -22.40 -19.52
CA VAL A 39 2.03 -21.57 -18.35
C VAL A 39 3.37 -22.04 -17.81
N ILE A 40 4.29 -21.09 -17.61
CA ILE A 40 5.63 -21.36 -17.08
C ILE A 40 5.84 -20.47 -15.85
N ARG A 41 6.15 -21.08 -14.71
CA ARG A 41 6.67 -20.38 -13.53
C ARG A 41 8.18 -20.47 -13.54
N TYR A 42 8.84 -19.32 -13.66
CA TYR A 42 10.29 -19.25 -13.72
C TYR A 42 10.84 -18.85 -12.35
N ASP A 43 11.35 -19.84 -11.62
CA ASP A 43 12.02 -19.74 -10.33
C ASP A 43 11.24 -18.93 -9.28
N HIS A 44 9.91 -19.01 -9.37
CA HIS A 44 8.97 -18.26 -8.56
C HIS A 44 7.83 -19.16 -8.09
N VAL A 45 7.83 -19.48 -6.79
CA VAL A 45 6.79 -20.26 -6.13
C VAL A 45 6.41 -19.56 -4.82
N THR A 46 5.10 -19.33 -4.65
CA THR A 46 4.50 -18.65 -3.51
C THR A 46 3.71 -19.65 -2.65
N ASN A 47 2.38 -19.67 -2.74
CA ASN A 47 1.49 -20.56 -1.99
C ASN A 47 0.65 -21.43 -2.94
N GLU A 48 -0.07 -22.38 -2.37
CA GLU A 48 -0.95 -23.31 -3.08
C GLU A 48 -2.11 -22.63 -3.81
N ILE A 49 -2.60 -21.48 -3.30
CA ILE A 49 -3.67 -20.72 -3.95
C ILE A 49 -3.14 -20.14 -5.27
N ALA A 50 -2.01 -19.44 -5.23
CA ALA A 50 -1.37 -18.87 -6.41
C ALA A 50 -0.96 -19.94 -7.42
N MET A 51 -0.51 -21.12 -6.97
CA MET A 51 -0.25 -22.28 -7.83
C MET A 51 -1.51 -22.71 -8.59
N VAL A 52 -2.65 -22.90 -7.89
CA VAL A 52 -3.93 -23.27 -8.51
C VAL A 52 -4.41 -22.20 -9.49
N GLN A 53 -4.28 -20.91 -9.14
CA GLN A 53 -4.69 -19.79 -9.99
C GLN A 53 -3.83 -19.68 -11.27
N ALA A 54 -2.51 -19.82 -11.14
CA ALA A 54 -1.58 -19.83 -12.27
C ALA A 54 -1.85 -21.02 -13.20
N ARG A 55 -2.00 -22.23 -12.64
CA ARG A 55 -2.41 -23.43 -13.38
C ARG A 55 -3.76 -23.21 -14.09
N GLY A 56 -4.68 -22.52 -13.42
CA GLY A 56 -5.99 -22.12 -13.95
C GLY A 56 -5.95 -21.13 -15.12
N ARG A 57 -4.79 -20.58 -15.51
CA ARG A 57 -4.62 -19.83 -16.77
C ARG A 57 -4.46 -20.74 -17.98
N GLY A 58 -3.94 -21.94 -17.77
CA GLY A 58 -3.88 -23.02 -18.75
C GLY A 58 -5.23 -23.73 -18.87
N ARG A 59 -6.16 -23.17 -19.66
CA ARG A 59 -7.51 -23.76 -19.88
C ARG A 59 -7.76 -24.23 -21.31
N ALA A 60 -6.80 -24.01 -22.21
CA ALA A 60 -6.88 -24.60 -23.54
C ALA A 60 -6.69 -26.12 -23.43
N GLU A 61 -7.34 -26.88 -24.31
CA GLU A 61 -7.16 -28.33 -24.33
C GLU A 61 -5.69 -28.68 -24.57
N GLY A 62 -5.17 -29.64 -23.81
CA GLY A 62 -3.76 -30.01 -23.85
C GLY A 62 -2.80 -28.97 -23.27
N SER A 63 -3.30 -28.00 -22.49
CA SER A 63 -2.45 -26.98 -21.87
C SER A 63 -1.40 -27.58 -20.95
N LYS A 64 -0.19 -27.02 -20.97
CA LYS A 64 0.92 -27.48 -20.14
C LYS A 64 1.27 -26.45 -19.06
N TYR A 65 1.64 -26.96 -17.89
CA TYR A 65 2.11 -26.17 -16.76
C TYR A 65 3.50 -26.65 -16.37
N TYR A 66 4.48 -25.75 -16.39
CA TYR A 66 5.86 -26.06 -16.05
C TYR A 66 6.37 -25.12 -14.96
N VAL A 67 7.19 -25.67 -14.08
CA VAL A 67 7.97 -24.90 -13.12
C VAL A 67 9.44 -25.12 -13.49
N ILE A 68 10.11 -24.03 -13.82
CA ILE A 68 11.55 -24.02 -14.07
C ILE A 68 12.19 -23.51 -12.78
N ALA A 69 12.84 -24.40 -12.04
CA ALA A 69 13.46 -24.10 -10.76
C ALA A 69 14.99 -24.17 -10.89
N SER A 70 15.69 -23.30 -10.15
CA SER A 70 17.13 -23.43 -9.96
C SER A 70 17.43 -24.48 -8.89
N GLU A 71 18.46 -25.32 -9.09
CA GLU A 71 18.82 -26.38 -8.12
C GLU A 71 19.24 -25.82 -6.74
N GLU A 72 19.81 -24.62 -6.71
CA GLU A 72 20.22 -23.95 -5.47
C GLU A 72 19.04 -23.45 -4.63
N LYS A 73 17.85 -23.33 -5.24
CA LYS A 73 16.66 -22.86 -4.56
C LYS A 73 15.70 -24.00 -4.36
N MET A 74 15.08 -24.04 -3.18
CA MET A 74 14.03 -25.01 -2.85
C MET A 74 12.69 -24.76 -3.58
N THR A 75 12.74 -24.26 -4.81
CA THR A 75 11.56 -23.83 -5.57
C THR A 75 10.71 -25.03 -5.98
N ALA A 76 11.35 -26.12 -6.43
CA ALA A 76 10.64 -27.34 -6.83
C ALA A 76 9.95 -28.02 -5.64
N GLU A 77 10.64 -28.13 -4.51
CA GLU A 77 10.15 -28.72 -3.27
C GLU A 77 9.00 -27.91 -2.68
N LYS A 78 9.06 -26.57 -2.78
CA LYS A 78 7.94 -25.71 -2.41
C LYS A 78 6.72 -25.94 -3.29
N GLU A 79 6.90 -26.16 -4.58
CA GLU A 79 5.78 -26.48 -5.48
C GLU A 79 5.17 -27.85 -5.14
N GLU A 80 6.01 -28.85 -4.85
CA GLU A 80 5.54 -30.16 -4.39
C GLU A 80 4.76 -30.07 -3.07
N LEU A 81 5.25 -29.25 -2.12
CA LEU A 81 4.54 -28.96 -0.89
C LEU A 81 3.19 -28.28 -1.15
N ASN A 82 3.12 -27.37 -2.12
CA ASN A 82 1.87 -26.72 -2.50
C ASN A 82 0.88 -27.72 -3.10
N MET A 83 1.33 -28.68 -3.93
CA MET A 83 0.46 -29.76 -4.43
C MET A 83 -0.11 -30.61 -3.28
N MET A 84 0.71 -30.93 -2.27
CA MET A 84 0.23 -31.63 -1.07
C MET A 84 -0.76 -30.80 -0.25
N ARG A 85 -0.55 -29.48 -0.14
CA ARG A 85 -1.47 -28.56 0.54
C ARG A 85 -2.81 -28.45 -0.20
N GLU A 86 -2.81 -28.38 -1.52
CA GLU A 86 -4.02 -28.40 -2.34
C GLU A 86 -4.83 -29.68 -2.07
N ALA A 87 -4.18 -30.85 -2.08
CA ALA A 87 -4.83 -32.12 -1.80
C ALA A 87 -5.46 -32.16 -0.39
N ARG A 88 -4.72 -31.69 0.62
CA ARG A 88 -5.22 -31.60 2.00
C ARG A 88 -6.37 -30.60 2.15
N MET A 89 -6.30 -29.46 1.45
CA MET A 89 -7.36 -28.46 1.44
C MET A 89 -8.66 -29.06 0.88
N ASN A 90 -8.59 -29.80 -0.24
CA ASN A 90 -9.75 -30.46 -0.81
C ASN A 90 -10.35 -31.50 0.14
N GLN A 91 -9.51 -32.31 0.80
CA GLN A 91 -9.97 -33.26 1.82
C GLN A 91 -10.64 -32.56 3.01
N ALA A 92 -10.05 -31.47 3.51
CA ALA A 92 -10.61 -30.70 4.61
C ALA A 92 -11.97 -30.09 4.23
N ILE A 93 -12.14 -29.58 3.00
CA ILE A 93 -13.41 -29.06 2.50
C ILE A 93 -14.48 -30.15 2.49
N ILE A 94 -14.15 -31.34 1.98
CA ILE A 94 -15.11 -32.47 1.95
C ILE A 94 -15.53 -32.86 3.36
N HIS A 95 -14.57 -33.01 4.29
CA HIS A 95 -14.87 -33.31 5.68
C HIS A 95 -15.74 -32.22 6.33
N LEU A 96 -15.46 -30.95 6.06
CA LEU A 96 -16.25 -29.83 6.56
C LEU A 96 -17.67 -29.86 6.01
N GLN A 97 -17.84 -30.11 4.70
CA GLN A 97 -19.15 -30.20 4.07
C GLN A 97 -20.01 -31.31 4.69
N ASN A 98 -19.41 -32.49 4.93
CA ASN A 98 -20.10 -33.60 5.61
C ASN A 98 -20.44 -33.24 7.06
N PHE A 99 -19.50 -32.64 7.79
CA PHE A 99 -19.75 -32.20 9.17
C PHE A 99 -20.88 -31.16 9.25
N ILE A 100 -20.96 -30.22 8.30
CA ILE A 100 -22.04 -29.23 8.23
C ILE A 100 -23.39 -29.91 7.96
N GLN A 101 -23.42 -30.92 7.10
CA GLN A 101 -24.65 -31.67 6.83
C GLN A 101 -25.14 -32.42 8.09
N ASP A 102 -24.23 -33.06 8.81
CA ASP A 102 -24.57 -33.88 9.98
C ASP A 102 -24.79 -33.07 11.27
N ASN A 103 -24.08 -31.94 11.42
CA ASN A 103 -23.95 -31.21 12.69
C ASN A 103 -24.09 -29.69 12.52
N ARG A 104 -25.00 -29.24 11.64
CA ARG A 104 -25.15 -27.81 11.27
C ARG A 104 -25.21 -26.86 12.46
N GLN A 105 -25.96 -27.19 13.51
CA GLN A 105 -26.11 -26.31 14.67
C GLN A 105 -24.81 -26.14 15.45
N LYS A 106 -24.04 -27.22 15.62
CA LYS A 106 -22.74 -27.19 16.28
C LYS A 106 -21.72 -26.38 15.47
N PHE A 107 -21.72 -26.55 14.15
CA PHE A 107 -20.88 -25.74 13.26
C PHE A 107 -21.17 -24.24 13.41
N ILE A 108 -22.44 -23.83 13.44
CA ILE A 108 -22.81 -22.42 13.62
C ILE A 108 -22.28 -21.89 14.96
N GLN A 109 -22.45 -22.65 16.05
CA GLN A 109 -21.95 -22.27 17.38
C GLN A 109 -20.42 -22.11 17.40
N GLU A 110 -19.68 -23.00 16.75
CA GLU A 110 -18.21 -22.90 16.65
C GLU A 110 -17.79 -21.67 15.85
N ILE A 111 -18.47 -21.35 14.74
CA ILE A 111 -18.18 -20.15 13.94
C ILE A 111 -18.50 -18.87 14.72
N GLU A 112 -19.62 -18.81 15.43
CA GLU A 112 -19.98 -17.66 16.27
C GLU A 112 -18.94 -17.42 17.37
N HIS A 113 -18.44 -18.49 18.00
CA HIS A 113 -17.36 -18.40 18.99
C HIS A 113 -16.06 -17.84 18.37
N LEU A 114 -15.63 -18.39 17.23
CA LEU A 114 -14.42 -17.92 16.53
C LEU A 114 -14.55 -16.45 16.09
N GLN A 115 -15.74 -16.03 15.65
CA GLN A 115 -16.02 -14.64 15.29
C GLN A 115 -15.94 -13.72 16.51
N LEU A 116 -16.49 -14.15 17.66
CA LEU A 116 -16.42 -13.39 18.91
C LEU A 116 -14.96 -13.22 19.37
N GLU A 117 -14.17 -14.30 19.38
CA GLU A 117 -12.75 -14.24 19.75
C GLU A 117 -11.95 -13.32 18.81
N ALA A 118 -12.18 -13.41 17.50
CA ALA A 118 -11.52 -12.56 16.52
C ALA A 118 -11.88 -11.07 16.73
N ASN A 119 -13.14 -10.77 17.01
CA ASN A 119 -13.59 -9.39 17.30
C ASN A 119 -12.94 -8.84 18.57
N ILE A 120 -12.91 -9.61 19.66
CA ILE A 120 -12.25 -9.22 20.91
C ILE A 120 -10.77 -8.97 20.67
N GLN A 121 -10.09 -9.87 19.96
CA GLN A 121 -8.66 -9.71 19.64
C GLN A 121 -8.42 -8.43 18.82
N GLN A 122 -9.28 -8.13 17.85
CA GLN A 122 -9.17 -6.93 17.03
C GLN A 122 -9.43 -5.65 17.85
N GLU A 123 -10.38 -5.66 18.79
CA GLU A 123 -10.62 -4.55 19.72
C GLU A 123 -9.44 -4.32 20.66
N LEU A 124 -8.84 -5.38 21.20
CA LEU A 124 -7.64 -5.28 22.04
C LEU A 124 -6.45 -4.71 21.25
N GLU A 125 -6.25 -5.16 20.01
CA GLU A 125 -5.24 -4.59 19.12
C GLU A 125 -5.49 -3.11 18.80
N ASN A 126 -6.74 -2.73 18.57
CA ASN A 126 -7.11 -1.35 18.27
C ASN A 126 -6.95 -0.45 19.51
N THR A 127 -7.28 -0.95 20.69
CA THR A 127 -7.07 -0.25 21.96
C THR A 127 -5.57 -0.07 22.22
N ASN A 128 -4.75 -1.09 21.98
CA ASN A 128 -3.29 -0.98 22.07
C ASN A 128 -2.68 -0.04 21.02
N LYS A 129 -3.29 0.10 19.83
CA LYS A 129 -2.91 1.11 18.81
C LYS A 129 -3.38 2.52 19.20
N GLY A 130 -4.53 2.63 19.90
CA GLY A 130 -5.12 3.86 20.42
C GLY A 130 -4.48 4.37 21.72
N GLY A 131 -3.72 3.52 22.42
CA GLY A 131 -2.91 3.86 23.60
C GLY A 131 -1.67 4.70 23.30
N ARG A 132 -1.55 5.32 22.11
CA ARG A 132 -0.58 6.39 21.91
C ARG A 132 -1.11 7.64 22.59
N ILE A 133 -0.59 7.86 23.78
CA ILE A 133 -0.58 9.09 24.57
C ILE A 133 -1.09 10.27 23.72
N ILE A 134 -2.37 10.63 23.90
CA ILE A 134 -2.87 11.97 23.64
C ILE A 134 -2.29 12.83 24.76
N GLY A 135 -0.99 13.05 24.71
CA GLY A 135 -0.36 14.14 25.42
C GLY A 135 -0.21 15.25 24.41
N ASP A 136 -0.47 16.49 24.82
CA ASP A 136 -0.21 17.73 24.07
C ASP A 136 1.30 17.94 23.83
N PHE A 137 2.04 16.89 23.50
CA PHE A 137 3.44 16.95 23.15
C PHE A 137 3.51 17.36 21.67
N GLU A 138 3.86 18.62 21.45
CA GLU A 138 4.26 19.09 20.13
C GLU A 138 5.62 18.46 19.78
N PHE A 139 5.74 17.90 18.58
CA PHE A 139 6.97 17.30 18.08
C PHE A 139 7.51 18.16 16.93
N GLU A 140 8.83 18.29 16.87
CA GLU A 140 9.50 18.89 15.72
C GLU A 140 9.73 17.84 14.64
N MET A 141 9.37 18.18 13.41
CA MET A 141 9.68 17.38 12.24
C MET A 141 10.98 17.89 11.62
N ARG A 142 12.03 17.09 11.71
CA ARG A 142 13.38 17.45 11.25
C ARG A 142 13.81 16.61 10.05
N CYS A 143 14.57 17.19 9.14
CA CYS A 143 15.06 16.49 7.95
C CYS A 143 15.96 15.31 8.36
N GLY A 144 15.60 14.09 7.98
CA GLY A 144 16.36 12.88 8.31
C GLY A 144 17.67 12.71 7.52
N LYS A 145 18.31 13.79 7.06
CA LYS A 145 19.67 13.78 6.48
C LYS A 145 20.55 14.85 7.12
N CYS A 146 20.04 16.07 7.24
CA CYS A 146 20.81 17.21 7.75
C CYS A 146 20.30 17.76 9.10
N ASN A 147 19.26 17.13 9.67
CA ASN A 147 18.64 17.52 10.92
C ASN A 147 18.11 18.97 10.95
N GLU A 148 17.80 19.53 9.78
CA GLU A 148 17.19 20.85 9.66
C GLU A 148 15.72 20.80 10.10
N PHE A 149 15.28 21.77 10.89
CA PHE A 149 13.88 21.93 11.24
C PHE A 149 13.02 22.18 9.98
N ILE A 150 11.85 21.54 9.89
CA ILE A 150 10.95 21.66 8.73
C ILE A 150 9.56 22.18 9.14
N CYS A 151 8.92 21.59 10.15
CA CYS A 151 7.61 22.03 10.65
C CYS A 151 7.29 21.39 12.01
N MET A 152 6.23 21.87 12.66
CA MET A 152 5.69 21.27 13.88
C MET A 152 4.67 20.17 13.58
N SER A 153 4.50 19.22 14.49
CA SER A 153 3.50 18.15 14.38
C SER A 153 2.06 18.67 14.31
N LYS A 154 1.76 19.79 14.99
CA LYS A 154 0.43 20.43 14.99
C LYS A 154 -0.01 20.94 13.62
N ASP A 155 0.96 21.29 12.76
CA ASP A 155 0.73 21.79 11.41
C ASP A 155 0.43 20.68 10.42
N ILE A 156 0.52 19.43 10.84
CA ILE A 156 0.21 18.28 10.00
C ILE A 156 -1.26 17.91 10.18
N LYS A 157 -1.98 17.82 9.07
CA LYS A 157 -3.37 17.36 8.99
C LYS A 157 -3.50 16.18 8.02
N LYS A 158 -4.48 15.32 8.26
CA LYS A 158 -4.84 14.22 7.36
C LYS A 158 -5.83 14.71 6.29
N ILE A 159 -5.54 14.40 5.03
CA ILE A 159 -6.46 14.50 3.91
C ILE A 159 -6.90 13.09 3.56
N GLN A 160 -8.22 12.86 3.54
CA GLN A 160 -8.82 11.56 3.22
C GLN A 160 -8.20 10.40 4.05
N ALA A 161 -7.97 10.63 5.34
CA ALA A 161 -7.42 9.66 6.31
C ALA A 161 -6.00 9.11 6.02
N ALA A 162 -5.37 9.40 4.88
CA ALA A 162 -4.11 8.80 4.45
C ALA A 162 -2.98 9.79 4.17
N HIS A 163 -3.28 10.99 3.69
CA HIS A 163 -2.27 11.94 3.23
C HIS A 163 -1.97 12.99 4.30
N HIS A 164 -0.70 13.10 4.69
CA HIS A 164 -0.26 13.93 5.81
C HIS A 164 0.25 15.29 5.29
N ALA A 165 -0.66 16.25 5.21
CA ALA A 165 -0.46 17.56 4.61
C ALA A 165 -0.06 18.60 5.65
N VAL A 166 0.92 19.45 5.31
CA VAL A 166 1.32 20.58 6.15
C VAL A 166 0.50 21.81 5.80
N ILE A 167 -0.15 22.41 6.81
CA ILE A 167 -0.95 23.63 6.65
C ILE A 167 -0.18 24.90 7.06
N GLY A 168 0.84 24.78 7.92
CA GLY A 168 1.66 25.90 8.36
C GLY A 168 2.44 26.53 7.21
N GLU A 169 2.55 27.86 7.20
CA GLU A 169 3.27 28.60 6.16
C GLU A 169 4.79 28.58 6.37
N GLU A 170 5.25 28.39 7.61
CA GLU A 170 6.67 28.38 8.00
C GLU A 170 7.50 27.36 7.19
N ILE A 171 6.89 26.22 6.83
CA ILE A 171 7.56 25.19 6.03
C ILE A 171 8.13 25.74 4.72
N ALA A 172 7.52 26.78 4.13
CA ALA A 172 7.97 27.40 2.88
C ALA A 172 9.41 27.95 2.98
N SER A 173 9.85 28.36 4.16
CA SER A 173 11.21 28.85 4.40
C SER A 173 12.26 27.72 4.40
N HIS A 174 11.83 26.47 4.64
CA HIS A 174 12.71 25.31 4.84
C HIS A 174 12.72 24.32 3.68
N ILE A 175 11.87 24.52 2.66
CA ILE A 175 11.73 23.61 1.51
C ILE A 175 11.94 24.33 0.17
N ASN A 176 12.35 23.57 -0.83
CA ASN A 176 12.25 23.93 -2.24
C ASN A 176 11.29 22.95 -2.93
N THR A 177 10.47 23.44 -3.85
CA THR A 177 9.50 22.61 -4.58
C THR A 177 9.88 22.50 -6.05
N ILE A 178 9.84 21.29 -6.60
CA ILE A 178 10.13 21.03 -8.02
C ILE A 178 8.85 20.54 -8.66
N ARG A 179 8.40 21.19 -9.74
CA ARG A 179 7.21 20.76 -10.47
C ARG A 179 7.47 19.47 -11.24
N MET A 180 6.51 18.55 -11.19
CA MET A 180 6.51 17.37 -12.05
C MET A 180 5.63 17.61 -13.29
N PRO A 181 6.04 17.14 -14.48
CA PRO A 181 5.32 17.40 -15.73
C PRO A 181 3.95 16.73 -15.78
N LYS A 182 3.78 15.60 -15.09
CA LYS A 182 2.50 14.90 -14.97
C LYS A 182 2.30 14.41 -13.54
N PRO A 183 1.08 14.54 -12.98
CA PRO A 183 0.76 13.91 -11.72
C PRO A 183 0.90 12.39 -11.83
N THR A 184 1.30 11.75 -10.74
CA THR A 184 1.37 10.28 -10.66
C THR A 184 -0.02 9.66 -10.58
N PHE A 185 -0.98 10.40 -10.02
CA PHE A 185 -2.37 10.00 -9.89
C PHE A 185 -3.26 11.25 -9.91
N GLU A 186 -4.42 11.15 -10.55
CA GLU A 186 -5.38 12.23 -10.68
C GLU A 186 -6.79 11.65 -10.60
N ASP A 187 -7.60 12.26 -9.74
CA ASP A 187 -9.01 12.00 -9.51
C ASP A 187 -9.73 13.36 -9.33
N ASP A 188 -11.07 13.38 -9.34
CA ASP A 188 -11.90 14.60 -9.41
C ASP A 188 -11.53 15.64 -8.35
N ASN A 189 -11.11 15.20 -7.16
CA ASN A 189 -10.81 16.06 -6.03
C ASN A 189 -9.33 16.10 -5.63
N ILE A 190 -8.49 15.22 -6.18
CA ILE A 190 -7.09 15.08 -5.75
C ILE A 190 -6.14 14.80 -6.91
N LYS A 191 -5.05 15.56 -7.00
CA LYS A 191 -3.93 15.31 -7.90
C LYS A 191 -2.67 15.07 -7.09
N MET A 192 -2.12 13.86 -7.16
CA MET A 192 -0.94 13.45 -6.40
C MET A 192 0.33 13.50 -7.25
N GLY A 193 1.44 13.85 -6.61
CA GLY A 193 2.74 13.85 -7.28
C GLY A 193 2.88 14.99 -8.29
N CYS A 194 2.21 16.12 -8.05
CA CYS A 194 2.30 17.31 -8.90
C CYS A 194 3.68 17.99 -8.79
N GLY A 195 4.43 17.68 -7.74
CA GLY A 195 5.78 18.16 -7.51
C GLY A 195 6.47 17.39 -6.39
N LYS A 196 7.77 17.61 -6.23
CA LYS A 196 8.57 17.10 -5.11
C LYS A 196 8.78 18.20 -4.07
N VAL A 197 8.81 17.82 -2.80
CA VAL A 197 9.17 18.70 -1.68
C VAL A 197 10.55 18.29 -1.22
N ASN A 198 11.53 19.17 -1.37
CA ASN A 198 12.92 18.91 -1.00
C ASN A 198 13.36 19.82 0.15
N CYS A 199 14.19 19.32 1.04
CA CYS A 199 14.84 20.14 2.07
C CYS A 199 15.73 21.19 1.40
N LYS A 200 15.52 22.47 1.71
CA LYS A 200 16.29 23.59 1.14
C LYS A 200 17.79 23.52 1.46
N LYS A 201 18.15 22.99 2.63
CA LYS A 201 19.55 22.89 3.09
C LYS A 201 20.36 21.79 2.43
N CYS A 202 19.77 20.60 2.21
CA CYS A 202 20.53 19.41 1.79
C CYS A 202 19.99 18.68 0.55
N GLY A 203 18.88 19.16 -0.01
CA GLY A 203 18.24 18.60 -1.21
C GLY A 203 17.53 17.27 -1.00
N LYS A 204 17.48 16.71 0.22
CA LYS A 204 16.75 15.44 0.48
C LYS A 204 15.27 15.60 0.14
N ASN A 205 14.72 14.65 -0.61
CA ASN A 205 13.30 14.56 -0.85
C ASN A 205 12.57 14.21 0.46
N LEU A 206 11.65 15.08 0.86
CA LEU A 206 10.84 14.97 2.07
C LEU A 206 9.42 14.48 1.78
N GLY A 207 8.94 14.66 0.55
CA GLY A 207 7.56 14.38 0.18
C GLY A 207 7.18 14.87 -1.21
N ASN A 208 5.88 15.04 -1.42
CA ASN A 208 5.31 15.44 -2.71
C ASN A 208 4.35 16.62 -2.52
N ILE A 209 4.14 17.39 -3.59
CA ILE A 209 3.04 18.35 -3.67
C ILE A 209 1.79 17.61 -4.14
N VAL A 210 0.70 17.79 -3.39
CA VAL A 210 -0.64 17.28 -3.70
C VAL A 210 -1.57 18.48 -3.89
N ILE A 211 -2.40 18.44 -4.93
CA ILE A 211 -3.48 19.40 -5.13
C ILE A 211 -4.76 18.73 -4.64
N TYR A 212 -5.37 19.26 -3.59
CA TYR A 212 -6.65 18.79 -3.07
C TYR A 212 -7.68 19.91 -3.14
N ARG A 213 -8.81 19.67 -3.84
CA ARG A 213 -9.86 20.68 -4.08
C ARG A 213 -9.32 22.04 -4.53
N LYS A 214 -8.40 22.01 -5.52
CA LYS A 214 -7.69 23.16 -6.11
C LYS A 214 -6.68 23.89 -5.20
N ALA A 215 -6.49 23.46 -3.95
CA ALA A 215 -5.46 23.99 -3.05
C ALA A 215 -4.22 23.07 -3.02
N GLN A 216 -3.02 23.66 -2.95
CA GLN A 216 -1.76 22.92 -2.91
C GLN A 216 -1.29 22.64 -1.48
N PHE A 217 -0.83 21.42 -1.24
CA PHE A 217 -0.31 20.98 0.04
C PHE A 217 1.01 20.22 -0.12
N PRO A 218 2.05 20.56 0.67
CA PRO A 218 3.17 19.68 0.93
C PRO A 218 2.69 18.48 1.71
N VAL A 219 2.77 17.29 1.12
CA VAL A 219 2.46 16.02 1.77
C VAL A 219 3.75 15.28 2.07
N LEU A 220 4.00 15.07 3.36
CA LEU A 220 5.26 14.55 3.86
C LEU A 220 5.27 13.01 3.93
N LYS A 221 6.46 12.44 3.73
CA LYS A 221 6.73 11.02 3.97
C LYS A 221 7.51 10.85 5.27
N ILE A 222 6.87 10.33 6.31
CA ILE A 222 7.45 10.24 7.66
C ILE A 222 8.83 9.55 7.70
N GLU A 223 9.07 8.57 6.83
CA GLU A 223 10.36 7.86 6.74
C GLU A 223 11.55 8.77 6.39
N ASN A 224 11.29 9.98 5.90
CA ASN A 224 12.31 10.96 5.57
C ASN A 224 12.63 11.94 6.72
N PHE A 225 12.00 11.78 7.88
CA PHE A 225 12.10 12.69 9.02
C PHE A 225 12.68 12.02 10.26
N LEU A 226 13.34 12.85 11.07
CA LEU A 226 13.58 12.63 12.49
C LEU A 226 12.45 13.36 13.22
N VAL A 227 11.77 12.68 14.14
CA VAL A 227 10.74 13.27 14.99
C VAL A 227 11.35 13.53 16.34
N SER A 228 11.41 14.80 16.74
CA SER A 228 12.05 15.22 17.99
C SER A 228 11.00 15.65 19.02
N ASP A 229 11.13 15.18 20.26
CA ASP A 229 10.30 15.61 21.37
C ASP A 229 10.84 16.90 22.04
N SER A 230 10.11 17.43 23.02
CA SER A 230 10.50 18.62 23.79
C SER A 230 11.74 18.43 24.67
N HIS A 231 12.19 17.19 24.87
CA HIS A 231 13.40 16.85 25.63
C HIS A 231 14.61 16.63 24.72
N GLY A 232 14.44 16.76 23.39
CA GLY A 232 15.49 16.57 22.40
C GLY A 232 15.75 15.11 22.01
N ASN A 233 14.92 14.16 22.47
CA ASN A 233 14.99 12.78 22.00
C ASN A 233 14.48 12.70 20.56
N THR A 234 15.13 11.91 19.72
CA THR A 234 14.80 11.83 18.29
C THR A 234 14.60 10.40 17.84
N ASP A 235 13.48 10.14 17.15
CA ASP A 235 13.13 8.82 16.62
C ASP A 235 12.81 8.86 15.11
N VAL A 236 12.88 7.68 14.47
CA VAL A 236 12.54 7.48 13.05
C VAL A 236 11.39 6.49 12.88
N TYR A 237 10.49 6.76 11.94
CA TYR A 237 9.31 5.92 11.71
C TYR A 237 9.14 5.60 10.23
N LYS A 238 8.92 4.32 9.90
CA LYS A 238 8.67 3.87 8.52
C LYS A 238 7.25 4.16 8.03
N LYS A 239 6.28 4.30 8.93
CA LYS A 239 4.85 4.48 8.60
C LYS A 239 4.21 5.46 9.55
N TRP A 240 3.30 6.31 9.05
CA TRP A 240 2.58 7.31 9.85
C TRP A 240 1.76 6.66 10.96
N LYS A 241 1.17 5.48 10.71
CA LYS A 241 0.48 4.72 11.76
C LYS A 241 1.37 4.29 12.93
N ASN A 242 2.68 4.52 12.87
CA ASN A 242 3.66 4.24 13.92
C ASN A 242 4.21 5.50 14.61
N SER A 243 3.83 6.71 14.15
CA SER A 243 4.31 7.97 14.74
C SER A 243 3.83 8.17 16.17
N PRO A 244 4.55 8.96 16.99
CA PRO A 244 4.24 9.14 18.41
C PRO A 244 3.02 10.06 18.64
N PHE A 245 2.50 10.67 17.59
CA PHE A 245 1.29 11.49 17.58
C PHE A 245 0.34 11.09 16.46
N VAL A 246 -0.93 11.49 16.58
CA VAL A 246 -1.99 11.26 15.58
C VAL A 246 -2.43 12.59 15.00
N PRO A 247 -2.10 12.89 13.73
CA PRO A 247 -2.52 14.13 13.09
C PRO A 247 -4.05 14.23 12.97
N LEU A 248 -4.62 15.40 13.17
CA LEU A 248 -6.06 15.64 13.04
C LEU A 248 -6.49 15.68 11.56
N GLU A 249 -7.76 15.42 11.26
CA GLU A 249 -8.30 15.60 9.91
C GLU A 249 -8.28 17.06 9.47
N LEU A 250 -8.05 17.30 8.18
CA LEU A 250 -8.06 18.63 7.58
C LEU A 250 -9.48 19.22 7.66
N SER A 251 -9.63 20.33 8.39
CA SER A 251 -10.91 21.02 8.50
C SER A 251 -11.23 21.84 7.24
N SER A 252 -12.52 22.11 7.01
CA SER A 252 -12.97 23.01 5.93
C SER A 252 -12.36 24.41 6.04
N GLN A 253 -12.12 24.90 7.26
CA GLN A 253 -11.49 26.20 7.48
C GLN A 253 -10.04 26.20 7.01
N ASN A 254 -9.25 25.18 7.38
CA ASN A 254 -7.86 25.07 6.93
C ASN A 254 -7.75 24.99 5.40
N LEU A 255 -8.71 24.35 4.75
CA LEU A 255 -8.77 24.30 3.29
C LEU A 255 -9.06 25.67 2.67
N LEU A 256 -10.01 26.43 3.23
CA LEU A 256 -10.33 27.78 2.78
C LEU A 256 -9.15 28.73 2.97
N ASP A 257 -8.49 28.67 4.13
CA ASP A 257 -7.32 29.48 4.43
C ASP A 257 -6.19 29.19 3.44
N ARG A 258 -5.94 27.91 3.16
CA ARG A 258 -4.95 27.50 2.15
C ARG A 258 -5.33 27.93 0.73
N ALA A 259 -6.60 27.87 0.37
CA ALA A 259 -7.08 28.30 -0.95
C ALA A 259 -6.97 29.82 -1.14
N ARG A 260 -7.06 30.60 -0.05
CA ARG A 260 -6.92 32.07 -0.04
C ARG A 260 -5.47 32.54 0.15
N GLY A 261 -4.62 31.71 0.75
CA GLY A 261 -3.24 32.00 1.12
C GLY A 261 -2.19 31.65 0.06
N VAL A 262 -0.97 31.40 0.52
CA VAL A 262 0.23 31.22 -0.34
C VAL A 262 0.07 30.04 -1.31
N GLN A 263 0.13 30.34 -2.60
CA GLN A 263 0.40 29.34 -3.64
C GLN A 263 1.91 29.11 -3.71
N TYR A 264 2.36 27.85 -3.62
CA TYR A 264 3.78 27.56 -3.77
C TYR A 264 4.19 27.85 -5.21
N ILE A 265 5.07 28.83 -5.38
CA ILE A 265 5.70 29.13 -6.65
C ILE A 265 6.70 28.00 -6.91
N PHE A 266 6.46 27.23 -7.97
CA PHE A 266 7.38 26.19 -8.39
C PHE A 266 8.58 26.87 -9.04
N GLU A 267 9.79 26.58 -8.56
CA GLU A 267 10.99 26.85 -9.34
C GLU A 267 10.98 25.90 -10.54
N SER A 268 11.17 26.47 -11.73
CA SER A 268 11.19 25.80 -13.03
C SER A 268 12.35 24.83 -13.18
#